data_AF-A0A940KSH5-F1
#
_entry.id   AF-A0A940KSH5-F1
#
_cell.length_a   1.000
_cell.length_b   1.000
_cell.length_c   1.000
_cell.angle_alpha   90.00
_cell.angle_beta   90.00
_cell.angle_gamma   90.00
#
_symmetry.space_group_name_H-M   'P 1'
#
loop_
_entity.id
_entity.type
_entity.pdbx_description
1 polymer ?
#
loop_
_entity_poly.entity_id
_entity_poly.type
_entity_poly.pdbx_seq_one_letter_code
_entity_poly.pdbx_strand_id
1 'polypeptide(L)'
;MTGSITTIQKSAGIRLKAICMVCLLFAGITVQSQQPDADTIINRLARHIIQRAPLQGVEKFAFNLNSDNRWDDIDYSDLSKSKWKTAIHLDRVKDLAIAWTTPSSKYYKDARVWNTLSKALDAWTEKKYQNPNWWHNEIGVPQIMRSILAITSNQLSAAQRQAALAVLAQYRVRGTGANLIWSADLAMHYGAFVKNDSIIKNSRRLIVAEIRNDTAEGIQPDYSFYQHGA
;
A
#
# COMPACT_ATOMS: atom_id res chain seq x y z
N MET A 1 63.14 37.40 -63.28
CA MET A 1 63.50 38.84 -63.28
C MET A 1 62.17 39.56 -63.42
N THR A 2 61.63 40.30 -62.46
CA THR A 2 62.20 41.27 -61.53
C THR A 2 61.25 41.37 -60.33
N GLY A 3 61.78 41.51 -59.12
CA GLY A 3 61.00 41.89 -57.94
C GLY A 3 60.71 43.40 -57.90
N SER A 4 59.73 43.76 -57.06
CA SER A 4 59.52 45.07 -56.41
C SER A 4 58.60 44.78 -55.22
N ILE A 5 59.12 44.53 -54.02
CA ILE A 5 59.48 45.43 -52.91
C ILE A 5 58.36 46.42 -52.48
N THR A 6 57.93 46.22 -51.22
CA THR A 6 57.36 47.18 -50.22
C THR A 6 56.00 47.84 -50.51
N THR A 7 55.06 47.83 -49.56
CA THR A 7 55.21 48.61 -48.31
C THR A 7 54.31 48.06 -47.20
N ILE A 8 54.90 47.97 -45.99
CA ILE A 8 54.20 47.76 -44.72
C ILE A 8 53.72 49.12 -44.22
N GLN A 9 52.46 49.23 -43.81
CA GLN A 9 52.09 50.17 -42.74
C GLN A 9 51.11 49.51 -41.76
N LYS A 10 51.60 49.37 -40.52
CA LYS A 10 50.88 48.99 -39.31
C LYS A 10 49.87 50.08 -38.94
N SER A 11 48.71 49.70 -38.40
CA SER A 11 48.38 49.93 -36.98
C SER A 11 46.96 49.47 -36.62
N ALA A 12 46.89 48.78 -35.48
CA ALA A 12 45.84 48.76 -34.46
C ALA A 12 44.41 49.15 -34.89
N GLY A 13 43.40 48.29 -34.81
CA GLY A 13 42.99 47.55 -33.62
C GLY A 13 41.53 47.93 -33.29
N ILE A 14 40.88 47.12 -32.46
CA ILE A 14 39.54 47.31 -31.87
C ILE A 14 38.38 46.60 -32.61
N ARG A 15 38.28 45.31 -32.28
CA ARG A 15 37.08 44.53 -31.89
C ARG A 15 35.70 45.15 -32.21
N LEU A 16 35.03 44.61 -33.22
CA LEU A 16 33.57 44.74 -33.38
C LEU A 16 32.89 43.55 -32.69
N LYS A 17 32.18 43.84 -31.60
CA LYS A 17 31.36 42.87 -30.84
C LYS A 17 30.17 42.46 -31.70
N ALA A 18 30.10 41.20 -32.11
CA ALA A 18 28.88 40.60 -32.64
C ALA A 18 27.86 40.47 -31.49
N ILE A 19 26.73 41.15 -31.62
CA ILE A 19 25.57 41.01 -30.74
C ILE A 19 24.85 39.73 -31.17
N CYS A 20 25.10 38.62 -30.46
CA CYS A 20 24.21 37.46 -30.48
C CYS A 20 23.23 37.59 -29.31
N MET A 21 22.03 38.09 -29.61
CA MET A 21 20.88 38.04 -28.70
C MET A 21 20.41 36.58 -28.63
N VAL A 22 20.95 35.82 -27.67
CA VAL A 22 20.42 34.51 -27.31
C VAL A 22 19.25 34.75 -26.34
N CYS A 23 18.03 34.65 -26.85
CA CYS A 23 16.83 34.58 -26.01
C CYS A 23 16.88 33.28 -25.21
N LEU A 24 17.35 33.34 -23.96
CA LEU A 24 17.18 32.29 -22.97
C LEU A 24 15.70 32.25 -22.55
N LEU A 25 14.89 31.53 -23.32
CA LEU A 25 13.60 31.01 -22.85
C LEU A 25 13.89 29.93 -21.81
N PHE A 26 14.12 30.33 -20.55
CA PHE A 26 13.90 29.44 -19.42
C PHE A 26 12.38 29.23 -19.30
N ALA A 27 11.83 28.33 -20.11
CA ALA A 27 10.60 27.68 -19.76
C ALA A 27 10.89 26.95 -18.44
N GLY A 28 10.36 27.48 -17.34
CA GLY A 28 10.42 26.82 -16.05
C GLY A 28 9.79 25.45 -16.20
N ILE A 29 10.63 24.41 -16.31
CA ILE A 29 10.20 23.04 -16.11
C ILE A 29 9.90 22.97 -14.62
N THR A 30 8.66 23.29 -14.26
CA THR A 30 8.13 22.81 -13.01
C THR A 30 8.20 21.29 -13.10
N VAL A 31 9.16 20.70 -12.39
CA VAL A 31 9.18 19.26 -12.16
C VAL A 31 7.92 18.98 -11.34
N GLN A 32 6.81 18.71 -12.02
CA GLN A 32 5.62 18.22 -11.38
C GLN A 32 6.00 16.84 -10.86
N SER A 33 6.13 16.69 -9.54
CA SER A 33 6.38 15.38 -8.95
C SER A 33 5.27 14.45 -9.43
N GLN A 34 5.61 13.48 -10.27
CA GLN A 34 4.64 12.47 -10.69
C GLN A 34 4.20 11.74 -9.42
N GLN A 35 2.95 11.91 -9.03
CA GLN A 35 2.39 11.18 -7.90
C GLN A 35 2.66 9.69 -8.14
N PRO A 36 3.03 8.92 -7.11
CA PRO A 36 3.13 7.48 -7.29
C PRO A 36 1.79 7.02 -7.83
N ASP A 37 1.81 6.39 -9.00
CA ASP A 37 0.62 5.77 -9.56
C ASP A 37 0.01 4.87 -8.47
N ALA A 38 -1.28 5.02 -8.20
CA ALA A 38 -1.99 4.22 -7.21
C ALA A 38 -1.73 2.71 -7.40
N ASP A 39 -1.52 2.27 -8.65
CA ASP A 39 -1.13 0.88 -8.95
C ASP A 39 0.27 0.55 -8.44
N THR A 40 1.22 1.48 -8.46
CA THR A 40 2.56 1.28 -7.89
C THR A 40 2.49 1.04 -6.38
N ILE A 41 1.61 1.74 -5.65
CA ILE A 41 1.43 1.53 -4.21
C ILE A 41 0.93 0.10 -3.94
N ILE A 42 -0.12 -0.32 -4.64
CA ILE A 42 -0.73 -1.64 -4.48
C ILE A 42 0.24 -2.75 -4.88
N ASN A 43 0.93 -2.60 -6.02
CA ASN A 43 1.87 -3.59 -6.54
C ASN A 43 3.08 -3.78 -5.61
N ARG A 44 3.57 -2.70 -4.98
CA ARG A 44 4.64 -2.80 -3.98
C ARG A 44 4.18 -3.54 -2.73
N LEU A 45 2.96 -3.26 -2.24
CA LEU A 45 2.39 -3.99 -1.12
C LEU A 45 2.24 -5.49 -1.44
N ALA A 46 1.64 -5.83 -2.59
CA ALA A 46 1.46 -7.22 -3.00
C ALA A 46 2.80 -7.96 -3.08
N ARG A 47 3.82 -7.35 -3.72
CA ARG A 47 5.17 -7.91 -3.79
C ARG A 47 5.78 -8.13 -2.41
N HIS A 48 5.66 -7.14 -1.51
CA HIS A 48 6.19 -7.24 -0.15
C HIS A 48 5.56 -8.41 0.62
N ILE A 49 4.25 -8.60 0.51
CA ILE A 49 3.53 -9.69 1.17
C ILE A 49 4.01 -11.04 0.61
N ILE A 50 4.00 -11.19 -0.72
CA ILE A 50 4.35 -12.46 -1.39
C ILE A 50 5.79 -12.88 -1.09
N GLN A 51 6.75 -11.93 -1.10
CA GLN A 51 8.16 -12.24 -0.89
C GLN A 51 8.48 -12.66 0.56
N ARG A 52 7.66 -12.29 1.53
CA ARG A 52 7.93 -12.53 2.96
C ARG A 52 7.07 -13.64 3.56
N ALA A 53 6.01 -14.06 2.88
CA ALA A 53 5.07 -15.00 3.42
C ALA A 53 5.60 -16.45 3.37
N PRO A 54 5.41 -17.24 4.45
CA PRO A 54 5.66 -18.67 4.40
C PRO A 54 4.62 -19.37 3.52
N LEU A 55 5.01 -20.43 2.80
CA LEU A 55 4.13 -21.22 1.92
C LEU A 55 3.62 -22.52 2.55
N GLN A 56 3.70 -22.68 3.87
CA GLN A 56 3.41 -23.94 4.57
C GLN A 56 2.09 -23.85 5.36
N GLY A 57 1.41 -24.98 5.55
CA GLY A 57 0.23 -25.10 6.42
C GLY A 57 -1.11 -24.88 5.73
N VAL A 58 -1.11 -24.39 4.48
CA VAL A 58 -2.33 -24.13 3.70
C VAL A 58 -3.11 -25.42 3.40
N GLU A 59 -2.41 -26.55 3.24
CA GLU A 59 -3.04 -27.86 3.04
C GLU A 59 -4.02 -28.26 4.15
N LYS A 60 -3.89 -27.72 5.37
CA LYS A 60 -4.77 -28.05 6.50
C LYS A 60 -6.19 -27.53 6.33
N PHE A 61 -6.38 -26.51 5.48
CA PHE A 61 -7.66 -25.81 5.36
C PHE A 61 -8.08 -25.51 3.91
N ALA A 62 -7.21 -25.66 2.92
CA ALA A 62 -7.49 -25.33 1.51
C ALA A 62 -8.69 -26.04 0.88
N PHE A 63 -9.12 -27.19 1.43
CA PHE A 63 -10.19 -28.01 0.86
C PHE A 63 -11.25 -28.42 1.88
N ASN A 64 -11.31 -27.73 3.02
CA ASN A 64 -12.11 -28.12 4.19
C ASN A 64 -13.18 -27.07 4.54
N LEU A 65 -13.83 -26.47 3.53
CA LEU A 65 -14.98 -25.61 3.77
C LEU A 65 -16.24 -26.44 3.98
N ASN A 66 -17.06 -26.04 4.95
CA ASN A 66 -18.40 -26.57 5.16
C ASN A 66 -19.42 -25.96 4.17
N SER A 67 -20.69 -26.34 4.30
CA SER A 67 -21.79 -25.84 3.45
C SER A 67 -22.04 -24.34 3.55
N ASP A 68 -21.59 -23.70 4.64
CA ASP A 68 -21.68 -22.25 4.83
C ASP A 68 -20.42 -21.52 4.33
N ASN A 69 -19.52 -22.21 3.62
CA ASN A 69 -18.23 -21.68 3.17
C ASN A 69 -17.35 -21.17 4.32
N ARG A 70 -17.40 -21.87 5.46
CA ARG A 70 -16.61 -21.61 6.67
C ARG A 70 -15.77 -22.83 7.05
N TRP A 71 -14.88 -22.67 8.02
CA TRP A 71 -14.11 -23.78 8.59
C TRP A 71 -14.65 -24.17 9.96
N ASP A 72 -14.95 -25.44 10.16
CA ASP A 72 -15.61 -25.94 11.40
C ASP A 72 -14.73 -25.83 12.65
N ASP A 73 -13.41 -25.73 12.49
CA ASP A 73 -12.46 -25.57 13.59
C ASP A 73 -12.31 -24.12 14.08
N ILE A 74 -13.03 -23.16 13.48
CA ILE A 74 -13.05 -21.76 13.90
C ILE A 74 -14.30 -21.47 14.73
N ASP A 75 -14.09 -20.95 15.94
CA ASP A 75 -15.16 -20.43 16.78
C ASP A 75 -15.61 -19.04 16.29
N TYR A 76 -16.67 -19.01 15.48
CA TYR A 76 -17.26 -17.78 14.94
C TYR A 76 -18.07 -16.98 15.97
N SER A 77 -18.29 -17.51 17.17
CA SER A 77 -18.96 -16.83 18.27
C SER A 77 -17.99 -16.13 19.22
N ASP A 78 -16.68 -16.31 19.02
CA ASP A 78 -15.64 -15.74 19.87
C ASP A 78 -15.67 -14.20 19.86
N LEU A 79 -15.70 -13.62 21.05
CA LEU A 79 -15.66 -12.17 21.28
C LEU A 79 -14.40 -11.73 22.04
N SER A 80 -13.36 -12.57 22.03
CA SER A 80 -12.11 -12.30 22.73
C SER A 80 -11.49 -10.99 22.22
N LYS A 81 -11.20 -10.05 23.13
CA LYS A 81 -10.69 -8.72 22.79
C LYS A 81 -9.23 -8.74 22.29
N SER A 82 -8.46 -9.74 22.69
CA SER A 82 -7.04 -9.86 22.33
C SER A 82 -6.83 -10.82 21.16
N LYS A 83 -7.04 -12.13 21.38
CA LYS A 83 -6.90 -13.17 20.35
C LYS A 83 -8.25 -13.53 19.78
N TRP A 84 -8.75 -12.71 18.86
CA TRP A 84 -10.05 -12.93 18.25
C TRP A 84 -10.02 -14.09 17.27
N LYS A 85 -10.63 -15.22 17.63
CA LYS A 85 -10.55 -16.47 16.86
C LYS A 85 -11.28 -16.36 15.52
N THR A 86 -12.37 -15.60 15.45
CA THR A 86 -13.11 -15.41 14.20
C THR A 86 -12.24 -14.83 13.09
N ALA A 87 -11.27 -13.95 13.42
CA ALA A 87 -10.36 -13.35 12.44
C ALA A 87 -9.47 -14.38 11.71
N ILE A 88 -9.26 -15.57 12.29
CA ILE A 88 -8.51 -16.68 11.65
C ILE A 88 -9.10 -17.02 10.28
N HIS A 89 -10.41 -16.87 10.10
CA HIS A 89 -11.04 -17.12 8.81
C HIS A 89 -10.44 -16.20 7.73
N LEU A 90 -10.34 -14.90 8.00
CA LEU A 90 -9.81 -13.95 7.02
C LEU A 90 -8.30 -14.12 6.84
N ASP A 91 -7.56 -14.52 7.90
CA ASP A 91 -6.15 -14.90 7.76
C ASP A 91 -5.97 -16.11 6.83
N ARG A 92 -6.82 -17.14 6.94
CA ARG A 92 -6.80 -18.28 6.01
C ARG A 92 -7.10 -17.86 4.56
N VAL A 93 -8.05 -16.94 4.36
CA VAL A 93 -8.32 -16.38 3.01
C VAL A 93 -7.07 -15.69 2.45
N LYS A 94 -6.37 -14.89 3.28
CA LYS A 94 -5.10 -14.25 2.90
C LYS A 94 -4.01 -15.29 2.58
N ASP A 95 -3.88 -16.34 3.38
CA ASP A 95 -2.88 -17.39 3.15
C ASP A 95 -3.18 -18.21 1.88
N LEU A 96 -4.45 -18.49 1.58
CA LEU A 96 -4.85 -19.07 0.29
C LEU A 96 -4.50 -18.13 -0.87
N ALA A 97 -4.69 -16.82 -0.71
CA ALA A 97 -4.36 -15.83 -1.74
C ALA A 97 -2.87 -15.83 -2.05
N ILE A 98 -2.04 -15.87 -1.00
CA ILE A 98 -0.58 -15.98 -1.11
C ILE A 98 -0.20 -17.28 -1.81
N ALA A 99 -0.72 -18.42 -1.35
CA ALA A 99 -0.41 -19.72 -1.94
C ALA A 99 -0.84 -19.83 -3.41
N TRP A 100 -1.96 -19.23 -3.78
CA TRP A 100 -2.48 -19.21 -5.14
C TRP A 100 -1.67 -18.31 -6.07
N THR A 101 -1.15 -17.19 -5.57
CA THR A 101 -0.43 -16.20 -6.40
C THR A 101 1.08 -16.45 -6.51
N THR A 102 1.67 -17.24 -5.60
CA THR A 102 3.13 -17.40 -5.51
C THR A 102 3.64 -18.49 -6.46
N PRO A 103 4.53 -18.18 -7.43
CA PRO A 103 4.97 -19.17 -8.42
C PRO A 103 5.65 -20.43 -7.85
N SER A 104 6.36 -20.32 -6.72
CA SER A 104 7.01 -21.46 -6.07
C SER A 104 6.06 -22.31 -5.21
N SER A 105 4.80 -21.91 -5.07
CA SER A 105 3.79 -22.67 -4.34
C SER A 105 3.28 -23.83 -5.17
N LYS A 106 3.06 -25.00 -4.54
CA LYS A 106 2.37 -26.14 -5.16
C LYS A 106 0.93 -25.83 -5.57
N TYR A 107 0.36 -24.74 -5.05
CA TYR A 107 -1.00 -24.27 -5.32
C TYR A 107 -1.04 -23.09 -6.29
N TYR A 108 0.09 -22.76 -6.93
CA TYR A 108 0.15 -21.64 -7.88
C TYR A 108 -0.92 -21.80 -8.96
N LYS A 109 -1.85 -20.83 -9.02
CA LYS A 109 -2.99 -20.79 -9.94
C LYS A 109 -3.93 -22.01 -9.89
N ASP A 110 -3.93 -22.79 -8.79
CA ASP A 110 -4.84 -23.93 -8.63
C ASP A 110 -6.30 -23.46 -8.50
N ALA A 111 -7.16 -23.93 -9.40
CA ALA A 111 -8.57 -23.53 -9.47
C ALA A 111 -9.38 -23.93 -8.22
N ARG A 112 -9.03 -25.03 -7.55
CA ARG A 112 -9.70 -25.49 -6.33
C ARG A 112 -9.39 -24.55 -5.17
N VAL A 113 -8.13 -24.14 -5.05
CA VAL A 113 -7.70 -23.16 -4.04
C VAL A 113 -8.36 -21.80 -4.27
N TRP A 114 -8.45 -21.36 -5.54
CA TRP A 114 -9.19 -20.14 -5.88
C TRP A 114 -10.66 -20.23 -5.47
N ASN A 115 -11.33 -21.34 -5.79
CA ASN A 115 -12.72 -21.56 -5.43
C ASN A 115 -12.94 -21.52 -3.90
N THR A 116 -12.06 -22.16 -3.12
CA THR A 116 -12.10 -22.09 -1.65
C THR A 116 -11.92 -20.65 -1.16
N LEU A 117 -10.87 -19.96 -1.63
CA LEU A 117 -10.60 -18.56 -1.28
C LEU A 117 -11.80 -17.67 -1.57
N SER A 118 -12.35 -17.77 -2.79
CA SER A 118 -13.46 -16.97 -3.28
C SER A 118 -14.69 -17.16 -2.40
N LYS A 119 -15.08 -18.40 -2.15
CA LYS A 119 -16.25 -18.73 -1.32
C LYS A 119 -16.10 -18.29 0.14
N ALA A 120 -14.92 -18.46 0.71
CA ALA A 120 -14.63 -18.00 2.07
C ALA A 120 -14.65 -16.47 2.16
N LEU A 121 -14.08 -15.76 1.17
CA LEU A 121 -14.16 -14.30 1.10
C LEU A 121 -15.62 -13.81 1.07
N ASP A 122 -16.46 -14.45 0.25
CA ASP A 122 -17.89 -14.13 0.16
C ASP A 122 -18.57 -14.30 1.53
N ALA A 123 -18.35 -15.45 2.19
CA ALA A 123 -18.89 -15.73 3.53
C ALA A 123 -18.52 -14.65 4.56
N TRP A 124 -17.25 -14.18 4.57
CA TRP A 124 -16.85 -13.08 5.45
C TRP A 124 -17.61 -11.80 5.15
N THR A 125 -17.69 -11.41 3.89
CA THR A 125 -18.32 -10.14 3.47
C THR A 125 -19.84 -10.13 3.65
N GLU A 126 -20.49 -11.30 3.60
CA GLU A 126 -21.91 -11.47 3.89
C GLU A 126 -22.21 -11.40 5.39
N LYS A 127 -21.43 -12.12 6.21
CA LYS A 127 -21.67 -12.24 7.66
C LYS A 127 -21.21 -11.03 8.45
N LYS A 128 -20.24 -10.27 7.94
CA LYS A 128 -19.75 -9.00 8.51
C LYS A 128 -19.41 -9.11 10.00
N TYR A 129 -18.62 -10.12 10.37
CA TYR A 129 -18.21 -10.36 11.76
C TYR A 129 -17.63 -9.10 12.43
N GLN A 130 -17.94 -8.91 13.71
CA GLN A 130 -17.48 -7.77 14.53
C GLN A 130 -16.96 -8.27 15.88
N ASN A 131 -16.03 -7.51 16.46
CA ASN A 131 -15.49 -7.74 17.79
C ASN A 131 -15.81 -6.56 18.73
N PRO A 132 -15.97 -6.76 20.05
CA PRO A 132 -16.16 -5.66 21.00
C PRO A 132 -14.96 -4.72 21.13
N ASN A 133 -13.75 -5.18 20.78
CA ASN A 133 -12.57 -4.32 20.68
C ASN A 133 -12.51 -3.68 19.29
N TRP A 134 -12.65 -2.35 19.26
CA TRP A 134 -12.63 -1.53 18.04
C TRP A 134 -11.41 -1.78 17.15
N TRP A 135 -10.25 -2.11 17.76
CA TRP A 135 -9.01 -2.31 17.03
C TRP A 135 -9.14 -3.42 15.97
N HIS A 136 -9.85 -4.51 16.29
CA HIS A 136 -10.07 -5.59 15.31
C HIS A 136 -10.88 -5.11 14.11
N ASN A 137 -11.91 -4.31 14.33
CA ASN A 137 -12.84 -3.89 13.27
C ASN A 137 -12.26 -2.78 12.40
N GLU A 138 -11.50 -1.86 13.00
CA GLU A 138 -11.00 -0.66 12.32
C GLU A 138 -9.54 -0.77 11.87
N ILE A 139 -8.78 -1.73 12.42
CA ILE A 139 -7.36 -1.93 12.09
C ILE A 139 -7.11 -3.37 11.62
N GLY A 140 -7.33 -4.37 12.48
CA GLY A 140 -6.95 -5.76 12.21
C GLY A 140 -7.58 -6.34 10.94
N VAL A 141 -8.92 -6.37 10.89
CA VAL A 141 -9.68 -6.87 9.73
C VAL A 141 -9.38 -6.08 8.45
N PRO A 142 -9.39 -4.73 8.46
CA PRO A 142 -8.96 -3.95 7.31
C PRO A 142 -7.54 -4.27 6.82
N GLN A 143 -6.58 -4.53 7.70
CA GLN A 143 -5.20 -4.88 7.31
C GLN A 143 -5.14 -6.21 6.55
N ILE A 144 -5.87 -7.21 7.01
CA ILE A 144 -5.97 -8.51 6.34
C ILE A 144 -6.70 -8.36 5.00
N MET A 145 -7.84 -7.66 4.99
CA MET A 145 -8.62 -7.42 3.77
C MET A 145 -7.85 -6.65 2.70
N ARG A 146 -7.10 -5.62 3.10
CA ARG A 146 -6.19 -4.88 2.21
C ARG A 146 -5.18 -5.82 1.55
N SER A 147 -4.63 -6.75 2.32
CA SER A 147 -3.64 -7.71 1.82
C SER A 147 -4.26 -8.63 0.78
N ILE A 148 -5.46 -9.15 1.05
CA ILE A 148 -6.23 -9.96 0.10
C ILE A 148 -6.47 -9.16 -1.19
N LEU A 149 -7.04 -7.95 -1.08
CA LEU A 149 -7.29 -7.06 -2.23
C LEU A 149 -6.03 -6.78 -3.05
N ALA A 150 -4.89 -6.53 -2.40
CA ALA A 150 -3.64 -6.25 -3.10
C ALA A 150 -3.14 -7.48 -3.89
N ILE A 151 -3.31 -8.67 -3.32
CA ILE A 151 -2.85 -9.93 -3.93
C ILE A 151 -3.78 -10.40 -5.06
N THR A 152 -5.09 -10.16 -4.94
CA THR A 152 -6.12 -10.73 -5.83
C THR A 152 -6.81 -9.69 -6.73
N SER A 153 -6.32 -8.44 -6.75
CA SER A 153 -6.98 -7.27 -7.36
C SER A 153 -7.58 -7.50 -8.75
N ASN A 154 -6.92 -8.29 -9.59
CA ASN A 154 -7.30 -8.51 -10.99
C ASN A 154 -8.13 -9.79 -11.22
N GLN A 155 -8.57 -10.47 -10.16
CA GLN A 155 -9.21 -11.79 -10.25
C GLN A 155 -10.58 -11.84 -9.58
N LEU A 156 -10.83 -10.95 -8.63
CA LEU A 156 -12.14 -10.82 -8.01
C LEU A 156 -13.16 -10.32 -9.03
N SER A 157 -14.40 -10.83 -8.94
CA SER A 157 -15.52 -10.21 -9.63
C SER A 157 -15.76 -8.78 -9.12
N ALA A 158 -16.46 -7.96 -9.90
CA ALA A 158 -16.77 -6.58 -9.50
C ALA A 158 -17.51 -6.52 -8.15
N ALA A 159 -18.48 -7.43 -7.93
CA ALA A 159 -19.24 -7.53 -6.70
C ALA A 159 -18.35 -7.89 -5.50
N GLN A 160 -17.50 -8.90 -5.65
CA GLN A 160 -16.56 -9.30 -4.59
C GLN A 160 -15.57 -8.19 -4.25
N ARG A 161 -15.02 -7.54 -5.28
CA ARG A 161 -14.12 -6.40 -5.09
C ARG A 161 -14.80 -5.27 -4.32
N GLN A 162 -16.05 -4.96 -4.64
CA GLN A 162 -16.82 -3.94 -3.92
C GLN A 162 -17.08 -4.34 -2.46
N ALA A 163 -17.47 -5.59 -2.21
CA ALA A 163 -17.73 -6.10 -0.87
C ALA A 163 -16.46 -6.12 0.01
N ALA A 164 -15.34 -6.57 -0.55
CA ALA A 164 -14.03 -6.53 0.09
C ALA A 164 -13.57 -5.09 0.38
N LEU A 165 -13.79 -4.15 -0.55
CA LEU A 165 -13.50 -2.73 -0.31
C LEU A 165 -14.36 -2.12 0.79
N ALA A 166 -15.62 -2.55 0.93
CA ALA A 166 -16.48 -2.12 2.02
C ALA A 166 -15.96 -2.60 3.39
N VAL A 167 -15.35 -3.78 3.44
CA VAL A 167 -14.66 -4.27 4.66
C VAL A 167 -13.40 -3.45 4.94
N LEU A 168 -12.58 -3.17 3.92
CA LEU A 168 -11.43 -2.28 4.09
C LEU A 168 -11.86 -0.89 4.58
N ALA A 169 -12.94 -0.32 4.03
CA ALA A 169 -13.49 1.00 4.38
C ALA A 169 -14.02 1.13 5.83
N GLN A 170 -13.99 0.05 6.62
CA GLN A 170 -14.28 0.11 8.06
C GLN A 170 -13.20 0.88 8.84
N TYR A 171 -12.01 1.11 8.26
CA TYR A 171 -10.95 1.88 8.90
C TYR A 171 -11.45 3.24 9.40
N ARG A 172 -10.90 3.70 10.53
CA ARG A 172 -11.11 5.06 11.05
C ARG A 172 -9.75 5.65 11.37
N VAL A 173 -9.41 6.75 10.70
CA VAL A 173 -8.16 7.48 10.95
C VAL A 173 -8.32 8.25 12.24
N ARG A 174 -7.68 7.76 13.32
CA ARG A 174 -7.74 8.36 14.66
C ARG A 174 -6.61 7.87 15.55
N GLY A 175 -6.45 8.54 16.69
CA GLY A 175 -5.40 8.25 17.66
C GLY A 175 -4.07 8.89 17.29
N THR A 176 -3.01 8.36 17.89
CA THR A 176 -1.62 8.84 17.87
C THR A 176 -0.69 7.64 17.71
N GLY A 177 0.58 7.89 17.39
CA GLY A 177 1.61 6.87 17.31
C GLY A 177 1.20 5.69 16.42
N ALA A 178 1.27 4.48 16.96
CA ALA A 178 0.98 3.26 16.22
C ALA A 178 -0.45 3.23 15.64
N ASN A 179 -1.45 3.69 16.39
CA ASN A 179 -2.85 3.69 15.93
C ASN A 179 -3.07 4.65 14.75
N LEU A 180 -2.43 5.83 14.79
CA LEU A 180 -2.51 6.76 13.66
C LEU A 180 -1.79 6.20 12.43
N ILE A 181 -0.59 5.65 12.61
CA ILE A 181 0.18 5.06 11.51
C ILE A 181 -0.62 3.93 10.86
N TRP A 182 -1.14 2.98 11.64
CA TRP A 182 -1.91 1.86 11.09
C TRP A 182 -3.17 2.31 10.35
N SER A 183 -3.94 3.22 10.93
CA SER A 183 -5.20 3.69 10.32
C SER A 183 -4.97 4.59 9.10
N ALA A 184 -3.95 5.45 9.12
CA ALA A 184 -3.56 6.25 7.96
C ALA A 184 -2.99 5.38 6.83
N ASP A 185 -2.22 4.34 7.15
CA ASP A 185 -1.73 3.36 6.18
C ASP A 185 -2.87 2.61 5.47
N LEU A 186 -3.91 2.21 6.23
CA LEU A 186 -5.14 1.65 5.67
C LEU A 186 -5.85 2.64 4.74
N ALA A 187 -6.01 3.89 5.18
CA ALA A 187 -6.63 4.95 4.38
C ALA A 187 -5.84 5.21 3.09
N MET A 188 -4.51 5.25 3.14
CA MET A 188 -3.65 5.43 1.96
C MET A 188 -3.91 4.34 0.92
N HIS A 189 -3.94 3.07 1.34
CA HIS A 189 -4.17 1.95 0.45
C HIS A 189 -5.61 1.89 -0.06
N TYR A 190 -6.60 2.24 0.77
CA TYR A 190 -7.97 2.41 0.30
C TYR A 190 -8.04 3.47 -0.80
N GLY A 191 -7.44 4.64 -0.58
CA GLY A 191 -7.31 5.71 -1.57
C GLY A 191 -6.68 5.23 -2.88
N ALA A 192 -5.64 4.39 -2.80
CA ALA A 192 -5.05 3.77 -3.98
C ALA A 192 -6.04 2.83 -4.72
N PHE A 193 -6.78 1.99 -4.00
CA PHE A 193 -7.77 1.09 -4.63
C PHE A 193 -8.93 1.83 -5.29
N VAL A 194 -9.34 2.99 -4.76
CA VAL A 194 -10.42 3.81 -5.32
C VAL A 194 -9.92 4.98 -6.18
N LYS A 195 -8.61 5.02 -6.47
CA LYS A 195 -7.96 6.05 -7.30
C LYS A 195 -8.24 7.48 -6.81
N ASN A 196 -8.19 7.69 -5.49
CA ASN A 196 -8.41 8.98 -4.85
C ASN A 196 -7.11 9.55 -4.27
N ASP A 197 -6.49 10.45 -5.03
CA ASP A 197 -5.24 11.13 -4.67
C ASP A 197 -5.33 11.97 -3.40
N SER A 198 -6.49 12.54 -3.10
CA SER A 198 -6.67 13.37 -1.90
C SER A 198 -6.51 12.52 -0.63
N ILE A 199 -7.12 11.34 -0.61
CA ILE A 199 -6.97 10.37 0.48
C ILE A 199 -5.50 9.95 0.60
N ILE A 200 -4.85 9.59 -0.51
CA ILE A 200 -3.44 9.16 -0.51
C ILE A 200 -2.54 10.27 0.08
N LYS A 201 -2.68 11.51 -0.39
CA LYS A 201 -1.88 12.66 0.05
C LYS A 201 -2.08 12.97 1.53
N ASN A 202 -3.33 12.99 2.00
CA ASN A 202 -3.63 13.26 3.40
C ASN A 202 -3.08 12.14 4.32
N SER A 203 -3.26 10.88 3.94
CA SER A 203 -2.75 9.74 4.71
C SER A 203 -1.22 9.74 4.80
N ARG A 204 -0.53 10.00 3.68
CA ARG A 204 0.94 10.17 3.68
C ARG A 204 1.38 11.27 4.65
N ARG A 205 0.69 12.42 4.64
CA ARG A 205 1.00 13.54 5.54
C ARG A 205 0.87 13.13 7.00
N LEU A 206 -0.18 12.40 7.36
CA LEU A 206 -0.40 11.92 8.73
C LEU A 206 0.69 10.94 9.17
N ILE A 207 1.07 9.98 8.33
CA ILE A 207 2.15 9.02 8.64
C ILE A 207 3.47 9.75 8.88
N VAL A 208 3.83 10.70 8.01
CA VAL A 208 5.09 11.46 8.15
C VAL A 208 5.06 12.36 9.38
N ALA A 209 3.90 12.90 9.76
CA ALA A 209 3.76 13.76 10.94
C ALA A 209 4.00 13.04 12.28
N GLU A 210 3.94 11.69 12.31
CA GLU A 210 4.33 10.90 13.48
C GLU A 210 5.85 10.76 13.62
N ILE A 211 6.63 11.11 12.59
CA ILE A 211 8.09 11.22 12.67
C ILE A 211 8.42 12.62 13.21
N ARG A 212 8.14 12.82 14.50
CA ARG A 212 8.44 14.04 15.23
C ARG A 212 9.09 13.67 16.55
N ASN A 213 9.95 14.56 17.04
CA ASN A 213 10.62 14.42 18.31
C ASN A 213 10.08 15.50 19.25
N ASP A 214 9.19 15.11 20.16
CA ASP A 214 8.53 15.98 21.13
C ASP A 214 8.18 15.21 22.42
N THR A 215 7.50 15.86 23.37
CA THR A 215 7.12 15.25 24.65
C THR A 215 5.71 14.66 24.67
N ALA A 216 5.03 14.60 23.52
CA ALA A 216 3.73 13.93 23.39
C ALA A 216 3.94 12.42 23.19
N GLU A 217 2.87 11.66 22.99
CA GLU A 217 3.00 10.26 22.58
C GLU A 217 3.76 10.17 21.25
N GLY A 218 4.74 9.26 21.19
CA GLY A 218 5.68 9.13 20.08
C GLY A 218 7.14 9.13 20.52
N ILE A 219 8.02 9.58 19.63
CA ILE A 219 9.48 9.61 19.83
C ILE A 219 9.85 10.80 20.71
N GLN A 220 10.58 10.52 21.78
CA GLN A 220 10.99 11.52 22.77
C GLN A 220 12.35 12.17 22.44
N PRO A 221 12.71 13.31 23.09
CA PRO A 221 14.02 13.96 22.92
C PRO A 221 15.22 13.07 23.24
N ASP A 222 15.04 12.11 24.14
CA ASP A 222 16.03 11.10 24.51
C ASP A 222 15.99 9.84 23.64
N TYR A 223 15.17 9.84 22.59
CA TYR A 223 14.92 8.71 21.67
C TYR A 223 14.19 7.51 22.29
N SER A 224 13.59 7.65 23.48
CA SER A 224 12.59 6.69 23.98
C SER A 224 11.26 6.82 23.20
N PHE A 225 10.31 5.90 23.45
CA PHE A 225 9.01 5.90 22.78
C PHE A 225 7.86 5.73 23.78
N TYR A 226 6.90 6.66 23.78
CA TYR A 226 5.72 6.65 24.66
C TYR A 226 4.43 6.38 23.89
N GLN A 227 3.56 5.54 24.45
CA GLN A 227 2.24 5.21 23.92
C GLN A 227 1.32 4.74 25.05
N HIS A 228 0.04 5.15 25.02
CA HIS A 228 -0.95 5.00 26.09
C HIS A 228 -0.68 5.89 27.31
N GLY A 229 -0.26 7.13 27.04
CA GLY A 229 0.19 8.07 28.08
C GLY A 229 1.65 7.88 28.47
N ALA A 230 2.05 8.67 29.47
CA ALA A 230 3.36 8.62 30.13
C ALA A 230 3.17 8.17 31.58
#